data_AF-A0A955YLR0-F1
#
_entry.id   AF-A0A955YLR0-F1
#
_cell.length_a   1.000
_cell.length_b   1.000
_cell.length_c   1.000
_cell.angle_alpha   90.00
_cell.angle_beta   90.00
_cell.angle_gamma   90.00
#
_symmetry.space_group_name_H-M   'P 1'
#
loop_
_entity.id
_entity.type
_entity.pdbx_description
1 polymer ?
#
loop_
_entity_poly.entity_id
_entity_poly.type
_entity_poly.pdbx_seq_one_letter_code
_entity_poly.pdbx_strand_id
1 'polypeptide(L)'
;MTAAAQPAEMEDEVTTPTPLAGEGETSARSHFRVGQLMYGEGRFDEAAAEFDRAYELSGRPQLLYNAYLAHRDAGHVAEAVDRLRQYLAQSPDAGDRAVLEQRLAAMEETLAEQRRIANMSAEERAALEAENARAAQEAEAQRRAADRLRNQRERDAQRSNPTPLIILGAGAGVLVGGVIMGVVAKTTSLADLEDNCPGNVCVSGFPLDSTRDQARRRTIATDVLLGVGGATAVTGLVLYLVQRRRYADEDEDDSTARRTEVMGGCGPAGCNMNVQVTF
;
A
#
# COMPACT_ATOMS: atom_id res chain seq x y z
N MET A 1 103.27 5.59 -40.90
CA MET A 1 102.69 6.93 -40.65
C MET A 1 101.19 6.79 -40.79
N THR A 2 100.53 6.57 -39.66
CA THR A 2 99.12 6.20 -39.56
C THR A 2 98.30 7.49 -39.38
N ALA A 3 97.33 7.71 -40.26
CA ALA A 3 96.43 8.85 -40.22
C ALA A 3 95.32 8.61 -39.19
N ALA A 4 95.09 9.58 -38.30
CA ALA A 4 93.94 9.65 -37.43
C ALA A 4 93.03 10.78 -37.92
N ALA A 5 91.86 10.40 -38.45
CA ALA A 5 90.76 11.32 -38.76
C ALA A 5 89.74 11.24 -37.62
N GLN A 6 89.38 12.39 -37.06
CA GLN A 6 88.29 12.54 -36.10
C GLN A 6 86.95 12.61 -36.84
N PRO A 7 85.87 11.98 -36.33
CA PRO A 7 84.54 12.20 -36.88
C PRO A 7 83.94 13.50 -36.33
N ALA A 8 83.34 14.29 -37.21
CA ALA A 8 82.50 15.43 -36.86
C ALA A 8 81.14 14.92 -36.39
N GLU A 9 80.73 15.30 -35.18
CA GLU A 9 79.40 15.07 -34.64
C GLU A 9 78.41 16.02 -35.33
N MET A 10 77.41 15.46 -36.02
CA MET A 10 76.24 16.19 -36.50
C MET A 10 75.25 16.28 -35.34
N GLU A 11 75.01 17.49 -34.85
CA GLU A 11 73.91 17.78 -33.94
C GLU A 11 72.60 17.75 -34.74
N ASP A 12 71.81 16.68 -34.57
CA ASP A 12 70.43 16.61 -35.04
C ASP A 12 69.58 17.59 -34.21
N GLU A 13 69.36 18.79 -34.77
CA GLU A 13 68.38 19.74 -34.27
C GLU A 13 66.97 19.16 -34.49
N VAL A 14 66.45 18.49 -33.46
CA VAL A 14 65.07 18.00 -33.41
C VAL A 14 64.15 19.21 -33.38
N THR A 15 63.78 19.70 -34.56
CA THR A 15 62.69 20.66 -34.73
C THR A 15 61.38 19.93 -34.44
N THR A 16 60.88 20.01 -33.21
CA THR A 16 59.49 19.60 -32.92
C THR A 16 58.57 20.44 -33.80
N PRO A 17 57.79 19.83 -34.73
CA PRO A 17 56.91 20.61 -35.58
C PRO A 17 55.85 21.28 -34.70
N THR A 18 55.88 22.61 -34.66
CA THR A 18 54.77 23.42 -34.15
C THR A 18 53.52 22.99 -34.90
N PRO A 19 52.45 22.53 -34.24
CA PRO A 19 51.22 22.17 -34.93
C PRO A 19 50.74 23.36 -35.74
N LEU A 20 50.58 23.18 -37.05
CA LEU A 20 49.99 24.21 -37.89
C LEU A 20 48.60 24.48 -37.32
N ALA A 21 48.31 25.71 -36.88
CA ALA A 21 47.07 26.07 -36.18
C ALA A 21 45.78 25.64 -36.92
N GLY A 22 45.85 25.36 -38.22
CA GLY A 22 44.74 24.80 -39.01
C GLY A 22 44.47 23.29 -38.84
N GLU A 23 45.47 22.48 -38.48
CA GLU A 23 45.31 21.02 -38.30
C GLU A 23 44.57 20.71 -36.99
N GLY A 24 44.92 21.39 -35.89
CA GLY A 24 44.23 21.26 -34.60
C GLY A 24 42.76 21.69 -34.67
N GLU A 25 42.48 22.82 -35.33
CA GLU A 25 41.10 23.32 -35.55
C GLU A 25 40.27 22.34 -36.41
N THR A 26 40.87 21.73 -37.43
CA THR A 26 40.19 20.73 -38.28
C THR A 26 39.92 19.44 -37.50
N SER A 27 40.88 18.99 -36.68
CA SER A 27 40.74 17.82 -35.80
C SER A 27 39.66 18.04 -34.74
N ALA A 28 39.63 19.20 -34.08
CA ALA A 28 38.61 19.56 -33.09
C ALA A 28 37.19 19.54 -33.67
N ARG A 29 37.00 20.05 -34.89
CA ARG A 29 35.70 19.98 -35.61
C ARG A 29 35.28 18.56 -35.95
N SER A 30 36.23 17.65 -36.13
CA SER A 30 35.93 16.24 -36.32
C SER A 30 35.38 15.64 -35.03
N HIS A 31 36.13 15.77 -33.93
CA HIS A 31 35.71 15.29 -32.61
C HIS A 31 34.34 15.87 -32.19
N PHE A 32 34.12 17.17 -32.40
CA PHE A 32 32.82 17.79 -32.11
C PHE A 32 31.66 17.14 -32.88
N ARG A 33 31.83 16.87 -34.18
CA ARG A 33 30.77 16.24 -35.00
C ARG A 33 30.49 14.82 -34.56
N VAL A 34 31.53 14.07 -34.20
CA VAL A 34 31.39 12.70 -33.67
C VAL A 34 30.65 12.75 -32.33
N GLY A 35 31.04 13.66 -31.43
CA GLY A 35 30.35 13.87 -30.16
C GLY A 35 28.88 14.25 -30.32
N GLN A 36 28.53 15.11 -31.29
CA GLN A 36 27.14 15.44 -31.59
C GLN A 36 26.33 14.23 -32.05
N LEU A 37 26.90 13.38 -32.91
CA LEU A 37 26.25 12.17 -33.38
C LEU A 37 26.00 11.21 -32.20
N MET A 38 27.03 10.92 -31.41
CA MET A 38 26.93 10.04 -30.24
C MET A 38 25.93 10.58 -29.20
N TYR A 39 25.93 11.89 -28.96
CA TYR A 39 24.98 12.52 -28.05
C TYR A 39 23.53 12.38 -28.55
N GLY A 40 23.31 12.56 -29.86
CA GLY A 40 22.00 12.34 -30.49
C GLY A 40 21.53 10.88 -30.44
N GLU A 41 22.47 9.93 -30.40
CA GLU A 41 22.20 8.49 -30.21
C GLU A 41 21.99 8.09 -28.73
N GLY A 42 22.14 9.02 -27.78
CA GLY A 42 22.05 8.75 -26.34
C GLY A 42 23.30 8.09 -25.76
N ARG A 43 24.40 8.02 -26.51
CA ARG A 43 25.70 7.50 -26.06
C ARG A 43 26.48 8.60 -25.35
N PHE A 44 25.97 9.00 -24.19
CA PHE A 44 26.44 10.19 -23.48
C PHE A 44 27.90 10.10 -23.01
N ASP A 45 28.34 8.93 -22.55
CA ASP A 45 29.73 8.69 -22.12
C ASP A 45 30.73 8.97 -23.24
N GLU A 46 30.47 8.39 -24.41
CA GLU A 46 31.34 8.53 -25.58
C GLU A 46 31.29 9.95 -26.13
N ALA A 47 30.09 10.56 -26.16
CA ALA A 47 29.92 11.94 -26.55
C ALA A 47 30.71 12.91 -25.65
N ALA A 48 30.71 12.67 -24.34
CA ALA A 48 31.45 13.48 -23.38
C ALA A 48 32.96 13.44 -23.66
N ALA A 49 33.51 12.25 -23.92
CA ALA A 49 34.92 12.09 -24.27
C ALA A 49 35.29 12.83 -25.58
N GLU A 50 34.42 12.76 -26.60
CA GLU A 50 34.61 13.47 -27.86
C GLU A 50 34.55 15.00 -27.71
N PHE A 51 33.62 15.51 -26.90
CA PHE A 51 33.55 16.95 -26.60
C PHE A 51 34.74 17.43 -25.77
N ASP A 52 35.20 16.64 -24.82
CA ASP A 52 36.42 16.91 -24.05
C ASP A 52 37.63 16.99 -24.98
N ARG A 53 37.77 16.04 -25.90
CA ARG A 53 38.88 16.04 -26.87
C ARG A 53 38.81 17.22 -27.83
N ALA A 54 37.61 17.57 -28.29
CA ALA A 54 37.41 18.75 -29.13
C ALA A 54 37.81 20.04 -28.38
N TYR A 55 37.51 20.13 -27.08
CA TYR A 55 37.91 21.25 -26.24
C TYR A 55 39.43 21.30 -26.05
N GLU A 56 40.07 20.17 -25.74
CA GLU A 56 41.54 20.10 -25.60
C GLU A 56 42.28 20.57 -26.85
N LEU A 57 41.74 20.27 -28.04
CA LEU A 57 42.36 20.63 -29.31
C LEU A 57 42.10 22.08 -29.74
N SER A 58 40.99 22.69 -29.34
CA SER A 58 40.58 24.03 -29.83
C SER A 58 40.56 25.13 -28.77
N GLY A 59 40.50 24.78 -27.48
CA GLY A 59 40.35 25.70 -26.37
C GLY A 59 39.04 26.50 -26.36
N ARG A 60 38.04 26.12 -27.18
CA ARG A 60 36.80 26.90 -27.32
C ARG A 60 35.83 26.64 -26.16
N PRO A 61 35.44 27.66 -25.38
CA PRO A 61 34.60 27.46 -24.20
C PRO A 61 33.25 26.81 -24.50
N GLN A 62 32.67 27.01 -25.70
CA GLN A 62 31.40 26.40 -26.07
C GLN A 62 31.44 24.86 -26.05
N LEU A 63 32.62 24.26 -26.23
CA LEU A 63 32.79 22.80 -26.14
C LEU A 63 32.73 22.30 -24.70
N LEU A 64 33.15 23.12 -23.72
CA LEU A 64 32.96 22.80 -22.29
C LEU A 64 31.49 22.69 -21.92
N TYR A 65 30.63 23.53 -22.50
CA TYR A 65 29.19 23.44 -22.27
C TYR A 65 28.60 22.13 -22.82
N ASN A 66 29.02 21.73 -24.04
CA ASN A 66 28.59 20.45 -24.62
C ASN A 66 29.12 19.24 -23.81
N ALA A 67 30.37 19.30 -23.37
CA ALA A 67 30.95 18.29 -22.48
C ALA A 67 30.20 18.21 -21.15
N TYR A 68 29.87 19.35 -20.54
CA TYR A 68 29.04 19.40 -19.33
C TYR A 68 27.67 18.73 -19.54
N LEU A 69 26.97 19.04 -20.64
CA LEU A 69 25.68 18.41 -20.94
C LEU A 69 25.82 16.90 -21.09
N ALA A 70 26.82 16.43 -21.83
CA ALA A 70 27.07 15.02 -22.03
C ALA A 70 27.43 14.29 -20.72
N HIS A 71 28.34 14.84 -19.91
CA HIS A 71 28.68 14.27 -18.60
C HIS A 71 27.48 14.25 -17.65
N ARG A 72 26.65 15.30 -17.66
CA ARG A 72 25.43 15.35 -16.83
C ARG A 72 24.46 14.24 -17.24
N ASP A 73 24.23 14.07 -18.53
CA ASP A 73 23.27 13.09 -19.05
C ASP A 73 23.79 11.66 -18.96
N ALA A 74 25.12 11.47 -18.92
CA ALA A 74 25.79 10.21 -18.57
C ALA A 74 25.72 9.88 -17.06
N GLY A 75 25.37 10.84 -16.20
CA GLY A 75 25.39 10.68 -14.74
C GLY A 75 26.78 10.89 -14.11
N HIS A 76 27.76 11.36 -14.88
CA HIS A 76 29.09 11.75 -14.42
C HIS A 76 29.07 13.12 -13.76
N VAL A 77 28.46 13.21 -12.58
CA VAL A 77 28.18 14.49 -11.89
C VAL A 77 29.47 15.26 -11.56
N ALA A 78 30.55 14.57 -11.19
CA ALA A 78 31.82 15.22 -10.84
C ALA A 78 32.46 15.91 -12.06
N GLU A 79 32.54 15.21 -13.18
CA GLU A 79 33.05 15.70 -14.45
C GLU A 79 32.16 16.82 -15.01
N ALA A 80 30.84 16.67 -14.91
CA ALA A 80 29.88 17.69 -15.32
C ALA A 80 30.08 19.00 -14.54
N VAL A 81 30.25 18.92 -13.22
CA VAL A 81 30.59 20.07 -12.35
C VAL A 81 31.89 20.74 -12.80
N ASP A 82 32.92 19.96 -13.08
CA ASP A 82 34.21 20.50 -13.49
C ASP A 82 34.16 21.20 -14.86
N ARG A 83 33.45 20.64 -15.84
CA ARG A 83 33.26 21.27 -17.15
C ARG A 83 32.40 22.53 -17.08
N LEU A 84 31.33 22.51 -16.29
CA LEU A 84 30.47 23.68 -16.10
C LEU A 84 31.21 24.81 -15.39
N ARG A 85 32.02 24.50 -14.36
CA ARG A 85 32.85 25.48 -13.67
C ARG A 85 33.85 26.14 -14.63
N GLN A 86 34.52 25.34 -15.48
CA GLN A 86 35.42 25.85 -16.50
C GLN A 86 34.69 26.72 -17.54
N TYR A 87 33.50 26.31 -17.98
CA TYR A 87 32.69 27.08 -18.92
C TYR A 87 32.34 28.47 -18.36
N LEU A 88 31.85 28.51 -17.11
CA LEU A 88 31.50 29.76 -16.41
C LEU A 88 32.71 30.65 -16.13
N ALA A 89 33.89 30.08 -15.95
CA ALA A 89 35.13 30.85 -15.79
C ALA A 89 35.57 31.51 -17.10
N GLN A 90 35.40 30.83 -18.24
CA GLN A 90 35.84 31.33 -19.55
C GLN A 90 34.78 32.11 -20.32
N SER A 91 33.50 32.01 -19.92
CA SER A 91 32.37 32.73 -20.49
C SER A 91 31.67 33.58 -19.42
N PRO A 92 32.30 34.65 -18.91
CA PRO A 92 31.70 35.49 -17.87
C PRO A 92 30.40 36.16 -18.31
N ASP A 93 30.26 36.45 -19.61
CA ASP A 93 29.10 37.14 -20.19
C ASP A 93 28.02 36.17 -20.73
N ALA A 94 28.03 34.91 -20.32
CA ALA A 94 26.99 33.95 -20.72
C ALA A 94 25.60 34.43 -20.26
N GLY A 95 24.64 34.54 -21.19
CA GLY A 95 23.32 35.10 -20.90
C GLY A 95 22.51 34.31 -19.87
N ASP A 96 22.79 33.02 -19.72
CA ASP A 96 22.19 32.08 -18.78
C ASP A 96 23.08 31.79 -17.55
N ARG A 97 24.14 32.59 -17.33
CA ARG A 97 25.11 32.42 -16.24
C ARG A 97 24.47 32.16 -14.88
N ALA A 98 23.51 33.00 -14.47
CA ALA A 98 22.89 32.90 -13.15
C ALA A 98 22.17 31.55 -12.95
N VAL A 99 21.55 31.01 -14.01
CA VAL A 99 20.87 29.70 -13.98
C VAL A 99 21.90 28.57 -13.89
N LEU A 100 23.00 28.70 -14.64
CA LEU A 100 24.08 27.72 -14.63
C LEU A 100 24.85 27.70 -13.30
N GLU A 101 25.04 28.84 -12.65
CA GLU A 101 25.64 28.94 -11.31
C GLU A 101 24.77 28.24 -10.26
N GLN A 102 23.45 28.45 -10.29
CA GLN A 102 22.54 27.74 -9.40
C GLN A 102 22.60 26.22 -9.62
N ARG A 103 22.65 25.78 -10.88
CA ARG A 103 22.76 24.36 -11.20
C ARG A 103 24.11 23.78 -10.76
N LEU A 104 25.20 24.53 -10.92
CA LEU A 104 26.52 24.15 -10.43
C LEU A 104 26.49 23.94 -8.92
N ALA A 105 25.94 24.90 -8.16
CA ALA A 105 25.83 24.81 -6.71
C ALA A 105 25.04 23.57 -6.24
N ALA A 106 23.92 23.26 -6.90
CA ALA A 106 23.12 22.08 -6.57
C ALA A 106 23.87 20.75 -6.82
N MET A 107 24.65 20.67 -7.91
CA MET A 107 25.47 19.48 -8.18
C MET A 107 26.66 19.37 -7.21
N GLU A 108 27.28 20.48 -6.82
CA GLU A 108 28.34 20.50 -5.81
C GLU A 108 27.86 20.05 -4.44
N GLU A 109 26.65 20.47 -4.03
CA GLU A 109 26.01 20.01 -2.78
C GLU A 109 25.78 18.49 -2.81
N THR A 110 25.30 17.96 -3.94
CA THR A 110 25.10 16.51 -4.12
C THR A 110 26.42 15.74 -3.96
N LEU A 111 27.51 16.23 -4.57
CA LEU A 111 28.82 15.61 -4.44
C LEU A 111 29.39 15.73 -3.02
N ALA A 112 29.17 16.85 -2.34
CA ALA A 112 29.57 17.04 -0.96
C ALA A 112 28.87 16.06 -0.03
N GLU A 113 27.57 15.85 -0.22
CA GLU A 113 26.78 14.88 0.54
C GLU A 113 27.23 13.44 0.25
N GLN A 114 27.44 13.08 -1.02
CA GLN A 114 27.96 11.77 -1.39
C GLN A 114 29.33 11.52 -0.75
N ARG A 115 30.23 12.51 -0.74
CA ARG A 115 31.52 12.42 -0.07
C ARG A 115 31.37 12.30 1.45
N ARG A 116 30.43 13.04 2.06
CA ARG A 116 30.14 12.93 3.49
C ARG A 116 29.72 11.52 3.82
N ILE A 117 28.74 10.96 3.09
CA ILE A 117 28.28 9.59 3.26
C ILE A 117 29.41 8.60 3.00
N ALA A 118 30.19 8.77 1.93
CA ALA A 118 31.33 7.91 1.58
C ALA A 118 32.42 7.91 2.66
N ASN A 119 32.61 9.03 3.35
CA ASN A 119 33.57 9.21 4.42
C ASN A 119 33.02 8.90 5.82
N MET A 120 31.70 8.69 5.99
CA MET A 120 31.14 8.21 7.26
C MET A 120 31.80 6.88 7.62
N SER A 121 32.17 6.75 8.90
CA SER A 121 32.83 5.54 9.38
C SER A 121 31.89 4.33 9.25
N ALA A 122 32.46 3.13 9.13
CA ALA A 122 31.66 1.91 9.14
C ALA A 122 30.81 1.79 10.42
N GLU A 123 31.30 2.31 11.55
CA GLU A 123 30.59 2.36 12.82
C GLU A 123 29.36 3.30 12.76
N GLU A 124 29.52 4.48 12.17
CA GLU A 124 28.42 5.46 12.04
C GLU A 124 27.33 4.96 11.09
N ARG A 125 27.73 4.31 9.98
CA ARG A 125 26.77 3.66 9.06
C ARG A 125 26.01 2.54 9.75
N ALA A 126 26.70 1.68 10.50
CA ALA A 126 26.07 0.59 11.24
C ALA A 126 25.11 1.12 12.31
N ALA A 127 25.44 2.24 12.96
CA ALA A 127 24.56 2.90 13.93
C ALA A 127 23.29 3.43 13.26
N LEU A 128 23.40 4.11 12.12
CA LEU A 128 22.27 4.63 11.35
C LEU A 128 21.37 3.51 10.82
N GLU A 129 21.96 2.42 10.31
CA GLU A 129 21.22 1.24 9.88
C GLU A 129 20.44 0.59 11.03
N ALA A 130 21.07 0.49 12.22
CA ALA A 130 20.40 -0.03 13.42
C ALA A 130 19.26 0.88 13.89
N GLU A 131 19.42 2.21 13.80
CA GLU A 131 18.36 3.18 14.10
C GLU A 131 17.18 3.03 13.12
N ASN A 132 17.46 2.99 11.82
CA ASN A 132 16.45 2.81 10.78
C ASN A 132 15.69 1.48 10.94
N ALA A 133 16.41 0.41 11.32
CA ALA A 133 15.80 -0.89 11.59
C ALA A 133 14.86 -0.84 12.82
N ARG A 134 15.24 -0.12 13.87
CA ARG A 134 14.38 0.10 15.05
C ARG A 134 13.13 0.90 14.68
N ALA A 135 13.30 2.00 13.95
CA ALA A 135 12.17 2.81 13.47
C ALA A 135 11.21 2.00 12.59
N ALA A 136 11.72 1.12 11.72
CA ALA A 136 10.90 0.23 10.91
C ALA A 136 10.12 -0.78 11.77
N GLN A 137 10.77 -1.38 12.78
CA GLN A 137 10.11 -2.31 13.70
C GLN A 137 9.02 -1.63 14.52
N GLU A 138 9.25 -0.40 14.99
CA GLU A 138 8.25 0.39 15.71
C GLU A 138 7.06 0.73 14.81
N ALA A 139 7.31 1.14 13.56
CA ALA A 139 6.25 1.40 12.59
C ALA A 139 5.40 0.14 12.30
N GLU A 140 6.03 -1.03 12.18
CA GLU A 140 5.31 -2.30 12.04
C GLU A 140 4.51 -2.65 13.29
N ALA A 141 5.08 -2.47 14.49
CA ALA A 141 4.38 -2.72 15.74
C ALA A 141 3.13 -1.84 15.88
N GLN A 142 3.24 -0.56 15.51
CA GLN A 142 2.12 0.38 15.47
C GLN A 142 1.05 -0.04 14.46
N ARG A 143 1.43 -0.46 13.25
CA ARG A 143 0.49 -1.00 12.25
C ARG A 143 -0.25 -2.21 12.78
N ARG A 144 0.47 -3.19 13.34
CA ARG A 144 -0.13 -4.40 13.94
C ARG A 144 -1.03 -4.07 15.14
N ALA A 145 -0.71 -3.03 15.91
CA ALA A 145 -1.57 -2.56 17.00
C ALA A 145 -2.86 -1.91 16.45
N ALA A 146 -2.75 -1.09 15.41
CA ALA A 146 -3.90 -0.49 14.74
C ALA A 146 -4.84 -1.53 14.12
N ASP A 147 -4.28 -2.54 13.45
CA ASP A 147 -5.06 -3.65 12.87
C ASP A 147 -5.78 -4.46 13.96
N ARG A 148 -5.12 -4.72 15.10
CA ARG A 148 -5.75 -5.38 16.25
C ARG A 148 -6.94 -4.58 16.78
N LEU A 149 -6.79 -3.26 16.94
CA LEU A 149 -7.88 -2.39 17.38
C LEU A 149 -9.03 -2.37 16.38
N ARG A 150 -8.75 -2.36 15.07
CA ARG A 150 -9.76 -2.42 14.03
C ARG A 150 -10.54 -3.74 14.10
N ASN A 151 -9.84 -4.87 14.15
CA ASN A 151 -10.48 -6.19 14.22
C ASN A 151 -11.29 -6.35 15.51
N GLN A 152 -10.84 -5.80 16.64
CA GLN A 152 -11.62 -5.76 17.88
C GLN A 152 -12.93 -4.98 17.70
N ARG A 153 -12.88 -3.78 17.11
CA ARG A 153 -14.09 -2.99 16.82
C ARG A 153 -15.06 -3.71 15.88
N GLU A 154 -14.55 -4.39 14.86
CA GLU A 154 -15.38 -5.18 13.94
C GLU A 154 -16.06 -6.34 14.67
N ARG A 155 -15.35 -7.04 15.55
CA ARG A 155 -15.93 -8.08 16.42
C ARG A 155 -16.96 -7.53 17.39
N ASP A 156 -16.68 -6.41 18.05
CA ASP A 156 -17.61 -5.76 18.98
C ASP A 156 -18.88 -5.30 18.27
N ALA A 157 -18.76 -4.76 17.05
CA ALA A 157 -19.89 -4.40 16.20
C ALA A 157 -20.71 -5.64 15.80
N GLN A 158 -20.05 -6.77 15.52
CA GLN A 158 -20.73 -8.01 15.19
C GLN A 158 -21.41 -8.65 16.41
N ARG A 159 -20.79 -8.55 17.60
CA ARG A 159 -21.33 -8.99 18.91
C ARG A 159 -22.53 -8.20 19.36
N SER A 160 -22.48 -6.89 19.16
CA SER A 160 -23.57 -5.99 19.51
C SER A 160 -24.68 -5.92 18.45
N ASN A 161 -24.56 -6.64 17.31
CA ASN A 161 -25.58 -6.59 16.26
C ASN A 161 -26.91 -7.22 16.74
N PRO A 162 -27.97 -6.44 17.02
CA PRO A 162 -29.22 -6.95 17.57
C PRO A 162 -30.12 -7.55 16.48
N THR A 163 -29.71 -7.47 15.20
CA THR A 163 -30.52 -7.88 14.05
C THR A 163 -31.08 -9.30 14.17
N PRO A 164 -30.31 -10.34 14.57
CA PRO A 164 -30.86 -11.69 14.71
C PRO A 164 -31.93 -11.80 15.80
N LEU A 165 -31.77 -11.08 16.92
CA LEU A 165 -32.76 -11.02 18.01
C LEU A 165 -34.03 -10.30 17.57
N ILE A 166 -33.90 -9.20 16.82
CA ILE A 166 -35.04 -8.45 16.29
C ILE A 166 -35.82 -9.30 15.28
N ILE A 167 -35.14 -9.99 14.35
CA ILE A 167 -35.78 -10.88 13.37
C ILE A 167 -36.51 -12.04 14.06
N LEU A 168 -35.87 -12.68 15.06
CA LEU A 168 -36.48 -13.75 15.83
C LEU A 168 -37.73 -13.27 16.59
N GLY A 169 -37.64 -12.11 17.25
CA GLY A 169 -38.76 -11.51 17.99
C GLY A 169 -39.92 -11.11 17.10
N ALA A 170 -39.65 -10.49 15.94
CA ALA A 170 -40.66 -10.11 14.97
C ALA A 170 -41.40 -11.34 14.39
N GLY A 171 -40.67 -12.39 14.00
CA GLY A 171 -41.25 -13.64 13.50
C GLY A 171 -42.12 -14.34 14.55
N ALA A 172 -41.64 -14.42 15.80
CA ALA A 172 -42.41 -14.97 16.91
C ALA A 172 -43.71 -14.18 17.19
N GLY A 173 -43.67 -12.85 17.13
CA GLY A 173 -44.86 -12.00 17.29
C GLY A 173 -45.91 -12.23 16.20
N VAL A 174 -45.49 -12.36 14.94
CA VAL A 174 -46.39 -12.64 13.81
C VAL A 174 -47.06 -14.01 13.97
N LEU A 175 -46.32 -15.03 14.42
CA LEU A 175 -46.88 -16.35 14.72
C LEU A 175 -47.96 -16.30 15.80
N VAL A 176 -47.69 -15.63 16.92
CA VAL A 176 -48.66 -15.49 18.02
C VAL A 176 -49.91 -14.75 17.54
N GLY A 177 -49.75 -13.68 16.77
CA GLY A 177 -50.87 -12.95 16.17
C GLY A 177 -51.71 -13.81 15.23
N GLY A 178 -51.07 -14.63 14.40
CA GLY A 178 -51.75 -15.58 13.50
C GLY A 178 -52.54 -16.65 14.27
N VAL A 179 -51.97 -17.21 15.34
CA VAL A 179 -52.66 -18.20 16.19
C VAL A 179 -53.89 -17.60 16.86
N ILE A 180 -53.76 -16.41 17.48
CA ILE A 180 -54.89 -15.72 18.14
C ILE A 180 -56.00 -15.42 17.13
N MET A 181 -55.65 -14.85 15.98
CA MET A 181 -56.62 -14.54 14.92
C MET A 181 -57.33 -15.81 14.42
N GLY A 182 -56.59 -16.90 14.22
CA GLY A 182 -57.17 -18.18 13.80
C GLY A 182 -58.14 -18.78 14.83
N VAL A 183 -57.80 -18.73 16.12
CA VAL A 183 -58.67 -19.20 17.20
C VAL A 183 -59.96 -18.38 17.25
N VAL A 184 -59.86 -17.05 17.25
CA VAL A 184 -61.04 -16.17 17.27
C VAL A 184 -61.92 -16.42 16.04
N ALA A 185 -61.34 -16.44 14.85
CA ALA A 185 -62.09 -16.66 13.61
C ALA A 185 -62.82 -18.00 13.60
N LYS A 186 -62.19 -19.08 14.11
CA LYS A 186 -62.84 -20.39 14.23
C LYS A 186 -64.02 -20.34 15.21
N THR A 187 -63.85 -19.72 16.38
CA THR A 187 -64.89 -19.67 17.41
C THR A 187 -66.09 -18.82 17.00
N THR A 188 -65.88 -17.64 16.41
CA THR A 188 -66.96 -16.72 16.04
C THR A 188 -67.73 -17.22 14.82
N SER A 189 -67.02 -17.70 13.79
CA SER A 189 -67.67 -18.16 12.56
C SER A 189 -68.41 -19.49 12.73
N LEU A 190 -68.02 -20.33 13.69
CA LEU A 190 -68.76 -21.55 14.02
C LEU A 190 -70.04 -21.22 14.81
N ALA A 191 -69.98 -20.28 15.76
CA ALA A 191 -71.16 -19.83 16.50
C ALA A 191 -72.21 -19.19 15.57
N ASP A 192 -71.79 -18.30 14.67
CA ASP A 192 -72.68 -17.68 13.69
C ASP A 192 -73.33 -18.70 12.73
N LEU A 193 -72.63 -19.79 12.39
CA LEU A 193 -73.17 -20.84 11.51
C LEU A 193 -74.15 -21.76 12.25
N GLU A 194 -73.85 -22.11 13.50
CA GLU A 194 -74.70 -22.97 14.33
C GLU A 194 -76.03 -22.29 14.66
N ASP A 195 -75.99 -20.99 14.94
CA ASP A 195 -77.18 -20.19 15.29
C ASP A 195 -78.08 -19.92 14.07
N ASN A 196 -77.52 -19.74 12.87
CA ASN A 196 -78.26 -19.33 11.67
C ASN A 196 -78.58 -20.47 10.68
N CYS A 197 -77.97 -21.65 10.84
CA CYS A 197 -78.19 -22.81 9.97
C CYS A 197 -78.40 -24.13 10.74
N PRO A 198 -79.46 -24.24 11.58
CA PRO A 198 -79.76 -25.46 12.29
C PRO A 198 -80.07 -26.61 11.32
N GLY A 199 -79.42 -27.76 11.51
CA GLY A 199 -79.68 -28.96 10.71
C GLY A 199 -79.28 -28.88 9.24
N ASN A 200 -78.27 -28.06 8.91
CA ASN A 200 -77.79 -27.79 7.53
C ASN A 200 -78.77 -27.04 6.62
N VAL A 201 -79.80 -26.41 7.20
CA VAL A 201 -80.75 -25.56 6.45
C VAL A 201 -80.68 -24.14 7.02
N CYS A 202 -80.27 -23.19 6.19
CA CYS A 202 -80.10 -21.80 6.64
C CYS A 202 -81.41 -21.02 6.58
N VAL A 203 -81.59 -20.09 7.52
CA VAL A 203 -82.77 -19.23 7.58
C VAL A 203 -82.86 -18.30 6.37
N SER A 204 -84.08 -18.04 5.90
CA SER A 204 -84.34 -17.18 4.74
C SER A 204 -83.89 -15.74 5.01
N GLY A 205 -83.01 -15.21 4.16
CA GLY A 205 -82.44 -13.85 4.28
C GLY A 205 -81.01 -13.81 4.82
N PHE A 206 -80.44 -14.95 5.21
CA PHE A 206 -79.03 -15.02 5.61
C PHE A 206 -78.10 -14.92 4.39
N PRO A 207 -77.16 -13.96 4.33
CA PRO A 207 -76.28 -13.77 3.18
C PRO A 207 -75.10 -14.76 3.24
N LEU A 208 -75.39 -16.02 2.90
CA LEU A 208 -74.46 -17.14 2.96
C LEU A 208 -73.16 -16.89 2.17
N ASP A 209 -73.29 -16.34 0.95
CA ASP A 209 -72.14 -16.10 0.07
C ASP A 209 -71.17 -15.06 0.63
N SER A 210 -71.68 -13.97 1.22
CA SER A 210 -70.84 -12.93 1.82
C SER A 210 -70.10 -13.42 3.06
N THR A 211 -70.74 -14.27 3.87
CA THR A 211 -70.15 -14.87 5.08
C THR A 211 -69.08 -15.89 4.69
N ARG A 212 -69.32 -16.66 3.63
CA ARG A 212 -68.36 -17.62 3.07
C ARG A 212 -67.12 -16.94 2.51
N ASP A 213 -67.28 -15.85 1.77
CA ASP A 213 -66.17 -15.06 1.22
C ASP A 213 -65.35 -14.39 2.34
N GLN A 214 -66.00 -13.89 3.39
CA GLN A 214 -65.31 -13.30 4.53
C GLN A 214 -64.52 -14.36 5.32
N ALA A 215 -65.07 -15.56 5.50
CA ALA A 215 -64.37 -16.69 6.09
C ALA A 215 -63.16 -17.10 5.24
N ARG A 216 -63.32 -17.22 3.92
CA ARG A 216 -62.23 -17.60 3.00
C ARG A 216 -61.08 -16.60 3.01
N ARG A 217 -61.38 -15.29 3.04
CA ARG A 217 -60.35 -14.24 3.15
C ARG A 217 -59.59 -14.31 4.48
N ARG A 218 -60.27 -14.60 5.60
CA ARG A 218 -59.65 -14.74 6.93
C ARG A 218 -58.79 -16.01 7.02
N THR A 219 -59.22 -17.14 6.43
CA THR A 219 -58.41 -18.36 6.36
C THR A 219 -57.13 -18.14 5.58
N ILE A 220 -57.21 -17.54 4.38
CA ILE A 220 -56.03 -17.22 3.57
C ILE A 220 -55.06 -16.29 4.34
N ALA A 221 -55.59 -15.26 5.02
CA ALA A 221 -54.75 -14.36 5.82
C ALA A 221 -54.05 -15.09 6.98
N THR A 222 -54.73 -16.04 7.63
CA THR A 222 -54.18 -16.84 8.72
C THR A 222 -53.07 -17.78 8.22
N ASP A 223 -53.29 -18.46 7.10
CA ASP A 223 -52.30 -19.37 6.50
C ASP A 223 -51.03 -18.62 6.07
N VAL A 224 -51.20 -17.43 5.47
CA VAL A 224 -50.06 -16.56 5.10
C VAL A 224 -49.31 -16.09 6.35
N LEU A 225 -50.01 -15.67 7.41
CA LEU A 225 -49.38 -15.23 8.65
C LEU A 225 -48.59 -16.35 9.35
N LEU A 226 -49.14 -17.56 9.41
CA LEU A 226 -48.46 -18.71 10.01
C LEU A 226 -47.27 -19.17 9.16
N GLY A 227 -47.41 -19.19 7.83
CA GLY A 227 -46.33 -19.56 6.92
C GLY A 227 -45.17 -18.58 6.96
N VAL A 228 -45.46 -17.28 6.82
CA VAL A 228 -44.43 -16.22 6.84
C VAL A 228 -43.83 -16.06 8.24
N GLY A 229 -44.65 -16.08 9.29
CA GLY A 229 -44.18 -16.04 10.68
C GLY A 229 -43.29 -17.23 11.01
N GLY A 230 -43.66 -18.43 10.55
CA GLY A 230 -42.87 -19.66 10.76
C GLY A 230 -41.52 -19.59 10.06
N ALA A 231 -41.49 -19.23 8.78
CA ALA A 231 -40.25 -19.14 8.00
C ALA A 231 -39.29 -18.07 8.55
N THR A 232 -39.81 -16.92 8.99
CA THR A 232 -38.99 -15.84 9.56
C THR A 232 -38.47 -16.19 10.95
N ALA A 233 -39.27 -16.83 11.80
CA ALA A 233 -38.84 -17.30 13.12
C ALA A 233 -37.74 -18.38 13.02
N VAL A 234 -37.89 -19.34 12.10
CA VAL A 234 -36.86 -20.37 11.86
C VAL A 234 -35.57 -19.73 11.34
N THR A 235 -35.66 -18.82 10.37
CA THR A 235 -34.48 -18.09 9.86
C THR A 235 -33.78 -17.31 10.98
N GLY A 236 -34.54 -16.58 11.81
CA GLY A 236 -34.01 -15.87 12.98
C GLY A 236 -33.34 -16.81 13.99
N LEU A 237 -33.95 -17.97 14.26
CA LEU A 237 -33.42 -18.98 15.18
C LEU A 237 -32.13 -19.63 14.63
N VAL A 238 -32.10 -19.96 13.35
CA VAL A 238 -30.91 -20.52 12.68
C VAL A 238 -29.77 -19.50 12.71
N LEU A 239 -30.03 -18.23 12.38
CA LEU A 239 -29.03 -17.17 12.47
C LEU A 239 -28.52 -16.97 13.90
N TYR A 240 -29.41 -16.97 14.90
CA TYR A 240 -29.04 -16.89 16.32
C TYR A 240 -28.16 -18.07 16.75
N LEU A 241 -28.52 -19.30 16.36
CA LEU A 241 -27.75 -20.50 16.70
C LEU A 241 -26.40 -20.55 16.00
N VAL A 242 -26.32 -20.18 14.71
CA VAL A 242 -25.05 -20.09 13.97
C VAL A 242 -24.14 -19.03 14.60
N GLN A 243 -24.70 -17.88 14.97
CA GLN A 243 -23.93 -16.82 15.64
C GLN A 243 -23.43 -17.28 17.01
N ARG A 244 -24.29 -17.93 17.81
CA ARG A 244 -23.92 -18.50 19.12
C ARG A 244 -22.84 -19.57 19.01
N ARG A 245 -22.87 -20.39 17.97
CA ARG A 245 -21.85 -21.43 17.74
C ARG A 245 -20.49 -20.81 17.36
N ARG A 246 -20.50 -19.80 16.49
CA ARG A 246 -19.28 -19.04 16.17
C ARG A 246 -18.67 -18.37 17.41
N TYR A 247 -19.50 -17.81 18.31
CA TYR A 247 -18.99 -17.28 19.58
C TYR A 247 -18.39 -18.36 20.49
N ALA A 248 -18.96 -19.56 20.51
CA ALA A 248 -18.44 -20.66 21.34
C ALA A 248 -17.07 -21.17 20.84
N ASP A 249 -16.88 -21.26 19.52
CA ASP A 249 -15.59 -21.67 18.93
C ASP A 249 -14.49 -20.59 19.17
N GLU A 250 -14.84 -19.30 19.20
CA GLU A 250 -13.88 -18.21 19.47
C GLU A 250 -13.47 -18.11 20.95
N ASP A 251 -14.36 -18.38 21.91
CA ASP A 251 -14.01 -18.44 23.36
C ASP A 251 -13.11 -19.66 23.67
N GLU A 252 -13.22 -20.75 22.91
CA GLU A 252 -12.29 -21.90 23.01
C GLU A 252 -10.89 -21.54 22.51
N ASP A 253 -10.73 -20.73 21.46
CA ASP A 253 -9.41 -20.34 20.91
C ASP A 253 -8.69 -19.29 21.79
N ASP A 254 -9.42 -18.39 22.46
CA ASP A 254 -8.85 -17.47 23.46
C ASP A 254 -8.47 -18.20 24.77
N SER A 255 -9.23 -19.24 25.14
CA SER A 255 -8.94 -20.06 26.33
C SER A 255 -7.88 -21.15 26.10
N THR A 256 -7.61 -21.56 24.86
CA THR A 256 -6.44 -22.39 24.49
C THR A 256 -5.17 -21.57 24.32
N ALA A 257 -5.26 -20.25 24.04
CA ALA A 257 -4.09 -19.38 23.96
C ALA A 257 -3.44 -19.05 25.32
N ARG A 258 -4.05 -19.40 26.46
CA ARG A 258 -3.42 -19.43 27.81
C ARG A 258 -4.37 -20.05 28.85
N ARG A 259 -4.41 -21.37 28.94
CA ARG A 259 -5.09 -22.04 30.06
C ARG A 259 -4.15 -22.04 31.28
N THR A 260 -4.37 -21.09 32.19
CA THR A 260 -3.68 -21.07 33.51
C THR A 260 -4.55 -21.84 34.49
N GLU A 261 -4.29 -23.14 34.67
CA GLU A 261 -4.98 -23.92 35.71
C GLU A 261 -4.35 -23.61 37.06
N VAL A 262 -5.10 -22.89 37.90
CA VAL A 262 -4.75 -22.64 39.30
C VAL A 262 -5.55 -23.61 40.14
N MET A 263 -4.93 -24.75 40.50
CA MET A 263 -5.50 -25.64 41.50
C MET A 263 -5.00 -25.21 42.87
N GLY A 264 -5.93 -24.73 43.70
CA GLY A 264 -5.68 -24.39 45.10
C GLY A 264 -6.65 -25.11 46.01
N GLY A 265 -6.13 -25.63 47.12
CA GLY A 265 -6.92 -26.34 48.12
C GLY A 265 -6.43 -25.98 49.52
N CYS A 266 -7.38 -25.66 50.41
CA CYS A 266 -7.11 -25.41 51.82
C CYS A 266 -7.57 -26.60 52.66
N GLY A 267 -6.64 -27.16 53.43
CA GLY A 267 -6.91 -28.20 54.41
C GLY A 267 -6.51 -27.76 55.83
N PRO A 268 -6.78 -28.59 56.85
CA PRO A 268 -6.45 -28.28 58.24
C PRO A 268 -4.93 -28.16 58.52
N ALA A 269 -4.10 -28.61 57.58
CA ALA A 269 -2.64 -28.47 57.62
C ALA A 269 -2.10 -27.24 56.87
N GLY A 270 -2.98 -26.41 56.27
CA GLY A 270 -2.63 -25.20 55.51
C GLY A 270 -3.23 -25.16 54.12
N CYS A 271 -2.99 -24.04 53.42
CA CYS A 271 -3.40 -23.84 52.04
C CYS A 271 -2.23 -24.03 51.08
N ASN A 272 -2.47 -24.82 50.03
CA ASN A 272 -1.55 -25.00 48.91
C ASN A 272 -2.19 -24.36 47.67
N MET A 273 -1.37 -23.70 46.87
CA MET A 273 -1.72 -23.26 45.53
C MET A 273 -0.64 -23.72 44.58
N ASN A 274 -1.02 -24.44 43.54
CA ASN A 274 -0.13 -24.83 42.46
C ASN A 274 -0.61 -24.18 41.16
N VAL A 275 0.30 -23.50 40.46
CA VAL A 275 0.02 -22.83 39.19
C VAL A 275 0.80 -23.57 38.13
N GLN A 276 0.09 -24.25 37.24
CA GLN A 276 0.70 -24.95 36.12
C GLN A 276 0.40 -24.18 34.84
N VAL A 277 1.46 -23.76 34.14
CA VAL A 277 1.37 -23.06 32.85
C VAL A 277 1.83 -24.03 31.78
N THR A 278 0.91 -24.44 30.92
CA THR A 278 1.18 -25.29 29.76
C THR A 278 1.31 -24.40 28.53
N PHE A 279 2.42 -24.53 27.79
CA PHE A 279 2.69 -23.82 26.54
C PHE A 279 2.48 -24.74 25.35
#